data_AF-A0A1B7LBD0-F1
#
_entry.id   AF-A0A1B7LBD0-F1
#
_cell.length_a   1.000
_cell.length_b   1.000
_cell.length_c   1.000
_cell.angle_alpha   90.00
_cell.angle_beta   90.00
_cell.angle_gamma   90.00
#
_symmetry.space_group_name_H-M   'P 1'
#
loop_
_entity.id
_entity.type
_entity.pdbx_description
1 polymer ?
#
loop_
_entity_poly.entity_id
_entity_poly.type
_entity_poly.pdbx_seq_one_letter_code
_entity_poly.pdbx_strand_id
1 'polypeptide(L)'
;MSWLRAAVLGLAAVLVFSLAGCVAGGPAQADKQTYSGLVNATEVDVNTKIPGRVIKLAVKEGGTVKNGQLLAEIDPADLLNQKKAAQAQLDAAAAAMQKAGAGLQAAAAGGEKAQAAADVTRGTAGATLAKAQAGLAKAQDDAALAKKVYQRIDTLHRQGAVPEQQYDEAKNKLDAANAAVQAAEDDVAAARAGLGQVDVYQAGVAEASAAKAASQADINAARAAYNQAQAQLQEIEANLAQTKVVAPVSGVITSRNVEAGEVAAAGASLFTLTENGHNWVDVKVPETALGKIKLHQKVTVTGDAFPGRRFTGEVTAINKKGDFATYRATNDRGDKDIIAFDVRVELDDPAWWPGMTAEVAF
;
A
#
# COMPACT_ATOMS: atom_id res chain seq x y z
N MET A 1 -70.33 -95.62 8.58
CA MET A 1 -71.10 -95.98 7.37
C MET A 1 -71.74 -94.72 6.79
N SER A 2 -71.76 -94.63 5.44
CA SER A 2 -72.47 -93.66 4.56
C SER A 2 -72.19 -92.16 4.79
N TRP A 3 -71.45 -91.40 3.97
CA TRP A 3 -71.39 -91.28 2.50
C TRP A 3 -72.73 -91.08 1.80
N LEU A 4 -72.77 -90.03 0.96
CA LEU A 4 -73.82 -89.57 0.02
C LEU A 4 -74.93 -88.66 0.56
N ARG A 5 -74.66 -87.34 0.57
CA ARG A 5 -75.49 -86.31 -0.10
C ARG A 5 -74.60 -85.15 -0.55
N ALA A 6 -73.80 -85.42 -1.57
CA ALA A 6 -73.35 -84.42 -2.52
C ALA A 6 -74.56 -83.90 -3.32
N ALA A 7 -74.40 -82.70 -3.88
CA ALA A 7 -75.27 -82.11 -4.90
C ALA A 7 -76.68 -81.73 -4.43
N VAL A 8 -76.84 -80.49 -3.94
CA VAL A 8 -77.85 -79.48 -4.35
C VAL A 8 -77.68 -78.31 -3.38
N LEU A 9 -76.68 -77.46 -3.64
CA LEU A 9 -76.59 -76.04 -3.21
C LEU A 9 -75.43 -75.35 -3.97
N GLY A 10 -75.11 -75.86 -5.17
CA GLY A 10 -74.04 -75.40 -6.05
C GLY A 10 -74.54 -74.47 -7.16
N LEU A 11 -75.55 -73.65 -6.91
CA LEU A 11 -76.13 -72.77 -7.94
C LEU A 11 -76.69 -71.44 -7.41
N ALA A 12 -76.26 -71.00 -6.22
CA ALA A 12 -76.60 -69.68 -5.67
C ALA A 12 -75.42 -68.94 -5.01
N ALA A 13 -74.19 -69.45 -5.15
CA ALA A 13 -72.95 -68.85 -4.61
C ALA A 13 -71.88 -68.56 -5.69
N VAL A 14 -72.29 -68.50 -6.97
CA VAL A 14 -71.42 -68.21 -8.13
C VAL A 14 -71.83 -66.90 -8.83
N LEU A 15 -72.65 -66.06 -8.18
CA LEU A 15 -73.11 -64.76 -8.71
C LEU A 15 -72.77 -63.56 -7.80
N VAL A 16 -71.83 -63.72 -6.87
CA VAL A 16 -71.32 -62.64 -5.99
C VAL A 16 -69.78 -62.56 -5.96
N PHE A 17 -69.08 -63.29 -6.85
CA PHE A 17 -67.62 -63.30 -6.87
C PHE A 17 -67.09 -63.46 -8.30
N SER A 18 -67.09 -62.40 -9.11
CA SER A 18 -66.19 -62.16 -10.28
C SER A 18 -66.70 -61.01 -11.16
N LEU A 19 -66.36 -59.77 -10.81
CA LEU A 19 -66.01 -58.66 -11.73
C LEU A 19 -65.75 -57.37 -10.91
N ALA A 20 -64.89 -57.48 -9.90
CA ALA A 20 -64.09 -56.38 -9.40
C ALA A 20 -62.69 -56.56 -10.01
N GLY A 21 -62.58 -56.20 -11.29
CA GLY A 21 -61.35 -56.27 -12.06
C GLY A 21 -61.03 -54.88 -12.61
N CYS A 22 -59.84 -54.38 -12.27
CA CYS A 22 -59.16 -53.22 -12.82
C CYS A 22 -59.76 -51.83 -12.51
N VAL A 23 -59.29 -51.19 -11.44
CA VAL A 23 -58.37 -50.05 -11.50
C VAL A 23 -57.64 -50.01 -10.15
N ALA A 24 -56.55 -50.76 -10.05
CA ALA A 24 -55.53 -50.54 -9.04
C ALA A 24 -54.58 -49.48 -9.59
N GLY A 25 -54.99 -48.22 -9.50
CA GLY A 25 -54.05 -47.10 -9.58
C GLY A 25 -53.27 -47.07 -8.28
N GLY A 26 -52.16 -47.81 -8.21
CA GLY A 26 -51.14 -47.55 -7.20
C GLY A 26 -50.71 -46.08 -7.31
N PRO A 27 -50.34 -45.39 -6.22
CA PRO A 27 -49.86 -44.03 -6.31
C PRO A 27 -48.72 -44.01 -7.32
N ALA A 28 -48.90 -43.23 -8.39
CA ALA A 28 -47.86 -42.95 -9.36
C ALA A 28 -46.63 -42.56 -8.56
N GLN A 29 -45.63 -43.43 -8.57
CA GLN A 29 -44.32 -43.14 -8.02
C GLN A 29 -43.89 -41.91 -8.79
N ALA A 30 -43.89 -40.76 -8.12
CA ALA A 30 -43.47 -39.50 -8.73
C ALA A 30 -42.11 -39.79 -9.35
N ASP A 31 -42.07 -39.73 -10.68
CA ASP A 31 -40.93 -40.13 -11.49
C ASP A 31 -39.83 -39.12 -11.18
N LYS A 32 -39.06 -39.40 -10.11
CA LYS A 32 -37.97 -38.56 -9.65
C LYS A 32 -36.92 -38.65 -10.75
N GLN A 33 -36.83 -37.59 -11.53
CA GLN A 33 -35.90 -37.53 -12.65
C GLN A 33 -34.48 -37.48 -12.06
N THR A 34 -33.77 -38.59 -12.23
CA THR A 34 -32.38 -38.73 -11.84
C THR A 34 -31.50 -38.36 -13.01
N TYR A 35 -30.52 -37.49 -12.75
CA TYR A 35 -29.54 -37.09 -13.73
C TYR A 35 -28.15 -37.33 -13.16
N SER A 36 -27.26 -37.91 -13.98
CA SER A 36 -25.89 -38.21 -13.59
C SER A 36 -24.95 -37.06 -13.93
N GLY A 37 -24.00 -36.79 -13.04
CA GLY A 37 -22.89 -35.86 -13.27
C GLY A 37 -21.62 -36.33 -12.57
N LEU A 38 -20.53 -35.62 -12.81
CA LEU A 38 -19.26 -35.85 -12.11
C LEU A 38 -19.11 -34.84 -10.98
N VAL A 39 -18.60 -35.30 -9.84
CA VAL A 39 -18.20 -34.42 -8.74
C VAL A 39 -16.96 -33.65 -9.16
N ASN A 40 -17.04 -32.33 -9.04
CA ASN A 40 -15.96 -31.37 -9.25
C ASN A 40 -15.62 -30.72 -7.91
N ALA A 41 -14.42 -30.17 -7.83
CA ALA A 41 -13.96 -29.37 -6.69
C ALA A 41 -13.09 -28.22 -7.19
N THR A 42 -12.89 -27.23 -6.34
CA THR A 42 -12.00 -26.10 -6.66
C THR A 42 -10.55 -26.59 -6.64
N GLU A 43 -9.90 -26.53 -7.80
CA GLU A 43 -8.47 -26.76 -7.93
C GLU A 43 -7.72 -25.42 -7.91
N VAL A 44 -6.67 -25.35 -7.11
CA VAL A 44 -5.81 -24.18 -6.96
C VAL A 44 -4.38 -24.58 -7.25
N ASP A 45 -3.84 -24.02 -8.33
CA ASP A 45 -2.43 -24.16 -8.65
C ASP A 45 -1.59 -23.23 -7.77
N VAL A 46 -0.56 -23.80 -7.16
CA VAL A 46 0.41 -23.10 -6.33
C VAL A 46 1.68 -22.91 -7.13
N ASN A 47 1.82 -21.70 -7.65
CA ASN A 47 2.95 -21.30 -8.48
C ASN A 47 4.03 -20.62 -7.64
N THR A 48 5.29 -20.71 -8.11
CA THR A 48 6.37 -19.87 -7.58
C THR A 48 6.45 -18.55 -8.33
N LYS A 49 6.68 -17.44 -7.62
CA LYS A 49 6.96 -16.14 -8.25
C LYS A 49 8.44 -15.94 -8.58
N ILE A 50 9.33 -16.63 -7.87
CA ILE A 50 10.78 -16.50 -8.05
C ILE A 50 11.36 -17.76 -8.70
N PRO A 51 12.36 -17.63 -9.59
CA PRO A 51 13.08 -18.77 -10.10
C PRO A 51 14.08 -19.27 -9.06
N GLY A 52 14.31 -20.58 -9.00
CA GLY A 52 15.33 -21.14 -8.12
C GLY A 52 15.26 -22.64 -7.96
N ARG A 53 16.28 -23.20 -7.32
CA ARG A 53 16.36 -24.64 -7.05
C ARG A 53 15.50 -24.99 -5.84
N VAL A 54 14.61 -25.97 -5.99
CA VAL A 54 13.84 -26.50 -4.85
C VAL A 54 14.75 -27.38 -4.01
N ILE A 55 15.02 -26.99 -2.76
CA ILE A 55 15.92 -27.74 -1.85
C ILE A 55 15.15 -28.68 -0.93
N LYS A 56 13.88 -28.38 -0.66
CA LYS A 56 13.07 -29.16 0.28
C LYS A 56 11.61 -29.20 -0.16
N LEU A 57 11.05 -30.41 -0.10
CA LEU A 57 9.63 -30.67 -0.25
C LEU A 57 9.11 -31.18 1.11
N ALA A 58 8.15 -30.47 1.69
CA ALA A 58 7.60 -30.77 3.02
C ALA A 58 6.38 -31.71 2.96
N VAL A 59 5.88 -32.00 1.75
CA VAL A 59 4.59 -32.65 1.51
C VAL A 59 4.69 -33.67 0.38
N LYS A 60 3.74 -34.62 0.34
CA LYS A 60 3.63 -35.68 -0.66
C LYS A 60 2.28 -35.57 -1.36
N GLU A 61 2.20 -36.09 -2.58
CA GLU A 61 0.93 -36.26 -3.30
C GLU A 61 -0.05 -37.10 -2.46
N GLY A 62 -1.32 -36.71 -2.47
CA GLY A 62 -2.38 -37.27 -1.62
C GLY A 62 -2.35 -36.80 -0.17
N GLY A 63 -1.36 -36.00 0.24
CA GLY A 63 -1.27 -35.45 1.59
C GLY A 63 -2.26 -34.31 1.82
N THR A 64 -2.90 -34.29 3.00
CA THR A 64 -3.73 -33.15 3.43
C THR A 64 -2.86 -32.01 3.97
N VAL A 65 -3.18 -30.79 3.59
CA VAL A 65 -2.49 -29.57 4.02
C VAL A 65 -3.47 -28.52 4.56
N LYS A 66 -2.99 -27.69 5.47
CA LYS A 66 -3.73 -26.54 6.01
C LYS A 66 -3.31 -25.25 5.29
N ASN A 67 -4.20 -24.26 5.26
CA ASN A 67 -3.87 -22.91 4.83
C ASN A 67 -2.63 -22.38 5.57
N GLY A 68 -1.67 -21.85 4.82
CA GLY A 68 -0.39 -21.31 5.33
C GLY A 68 0.68 -22.37 5.62
N GLN A 69 0.40 -23.66 5.42
CA GLN A 69 1.38 -24.72 5.64
C GLN A 69 2.49 -24.66 4.56
N LEU A 70 3.74 -24.82 4.99
CA LEU A 70 4.90 -24.90 4.09
C LEU A 70 4.81 -26.15 3.20
N LEU A 71 4.91 -25.96 1.89
CA LEU A 71 4.88 -27.01 0.87
C LEU A 71 6.28 -27.28 0.32
N ALA A 72 6.99 -26.21 -0.08
CA ALA A 72 8.34 -26.29 -0.63
C ALA A 72 9.20 -25.11 -0.18
N GLU A 73 10.51 -25.33 -0.19
CA GLU A 73 11.52 -24.29 0.05
C GLU A 73 12.47 -24.24 -1.15
N ILE A 74 12.59 -23.05 -1.72
CA ILE A 74 13.53 -22.69 -2.79
C ILE A 74 14.82 -22.18 -2.13
N ASP A 75 15.98 -22.51 -2.69
CA ASP A 75 17.29 -22.11 -2.18
C ASP A 75 17.38 -20.58 -1.97
N PRO A 76 17.49 -20.10 -0.71
CA PRO A 76 17.56 -18.69 -0.42
C PRO A 76 19.00 -18.14 -0.45
N ALA A 77 20.02 -18.94 -0.74
CA ALA A 77 21.42 -18.55 -0.55
C ALA A 77 21.80 -17.27 -1.32
N ASP A 78 21.38 -17.15 -2.57
CA ASP A 78 21.65 -15.96 -3.38
C ASP A 78 20.92 -14.72 -2.81
N LEU A 79 19.63 -14.84 -2.50
CA LEU A 79 18.83 -13.76 -1.92
C LEU A 79 19.33 -13.35 -0.53
N LEU A 80 19.86 -14.27 0.27
CA LEU A 80 20.48 -13.96 1.57
C LEU A 80 21.78 -13.16 1.40
N ASN A 81 22.58 -13.47 0.38
CA ASN A 81 23.78 -12.70 0.06
C ASN A 81 23.42 -11.31 -0.47
N GLN A 82 22.42 -11.22 -1.35
CA GLN A 82 21.87 -9.95 -1.82
C GLN A 82 21.31 -9.12 -0.66
N LYS A 83 20.60 -9.74 0.30
CA LYS A 83 20.10 -9.07 1.51
C LYS A 83 21.24 -8.47 2.32
N LYS A 84 22.32 -9.21 2.55
CA LYS A 84 23.50 -8.69 3.27
C LYS A 84 24.12 -7.51 2.55
N ALA A 85 24.25 -7.57 1.22
CA ALA A 85 24.77 -6.47 0.42
C ALA A 85 23.85 -5.23 0.48
N ALA A 86 22.52 -5.42 0.38
CA ALA A 86 21.54 -4.35 0.49
C ALA A 86 21.49 -3.73 1.89
N GLN A 87 21.64 -4.54 2.95
CA GLN A 87 21.74 -4.03 4.31
C GLN A 87 22.99 -3.16 4.48
N ALA A 88 24.15 -3.62 3.99
CA ALA A 88 25.37 -2.81 4.02
C ALA A 88 25.22 -1.50 3.24
N GLN A 89 24.49 -1.52 2.12
CA GLN A 89 24.18 -0.31 1.35
C GLN A 89 23.26 0.65 2.11
N LEU A 90 22.26 0.12 2.83
CA LEU A 90 21.38 0.91 3.69
C LEU A 90 22.17 1.55 4.84
N ASP A 91 23.06 0.80 5.47
CA ASP A 91 23.91 1.30 6.56
C ASP A 91 24.87 2.39 6.06
N ALA A 92 25.45 2.21 4.86
CA ALA A 92 26.27 3.24 4.22
C ALA A 92 25.46 4.51 3.90
N ALA A 93 24.23 4.36 3.41
CA ALA A 93 23.33 5.50 3.16
C ALA A 93 22.90 6.20 4.46
N ALA A 94 22.66 5.44 5.54
CA ALA A 94 22.37 5.99 6.86
C ALA A 94 23.55 6.81 7.40
N ALA A 95 24.77 6.28 7.26
CA ALA A 95 25.99 7.00 7.64
C ALA A 95 26.18 8.28 6.81
N ALA A 96 25.89 8.24 5.51
CA ALA A 96 25.91 9.43 4.65
C ALA A 96 24.88 10.48 5.08
N MET A 97 23.66 10.05 5.45
CA MET A 97 22.63 10.93 5.99
C MET A 97 23.03 11.55 7.34
N GLN A 98 23.68 10.79 8.22
CA GLN A 98 24.23 11.32 9.48
C GLN A 98 25.34 12.35 9.22
N LYS A 99 26.25 12.08 8.27
CA LYS A 99 27.29 13.03 7.87
C LYS A 99 26.70 14.32 7.30
N ALA A 100 25.68 14.22 6.46
CA ALA A 100 24.95 15.39 5.95
C ALA A 100 24.24 16.16 7.07
N GLY A 101 23.65 15.44 8.04
CA GLY A 101 23.08 15.99 9.28
C GLY A 101 24.06 16.83 10.07
N ALA A 102 25.26 16.29 10.32
CA ALA A 102 26.35 17.02 10.99
C ALA A 102 26.81 18.24 10.18
N GLY A 103 26.84 18.13 8.84
CA GLY A 103 27.13 19.24 7.94
C GLY A 103 26.13 20.39 8.07
N LEU A 104 24.82 20.10 8.11
CA LEU A 104 23.79 21.12 8.32
C LEU A 104 23.91 21.78 9.69
N GLN A 105 24.20 21.01 10.75
CA GLN A 105 24.40 21.57 12.08
C GLN A 105 25.61 22.52 12.10
N ALA A 106 26.71 22.14 11.45
CA ALA A 106 27.88 23.01 11.30
C ALA A 106 27.55 24.29 10.51
N ALA A 107 26.80 24.18 9.41
CA ALA A 107 26.37 25.32 8.61
C ALA A 107 25.41 26.25 9.39
N ALA A 108 24.49 25.68 10.16
CA ALA A 108 23.57 26.44 11.02
C ALA A 108 24.34 27.20 12.11
N ALA A 109 25.29 26.55 12.78
CA ALA A 109 26.15 27.20 13.77
C ALA A 109 27.04 28.29 13.15
N GLY A 110 27.49 28.11 11.89
CA GLY A 110 28.20 29.15 11.14
C GLY A 110 27.32 30.38 10.88
N GLY A 111 26.06 30.17 10.47
CA GLY A 111 25.08 31.24 10.26
C GLY A 111 24.76 32.03 11.52
N GLU A 112 24.56 31.33 12.65
CA GLU A 112 24.32 31.99 13.95
C GLU A 112 25.51 32.86 14.38
N LYS A 113 26.75 32.37 14.19
CA LYS A 113 27.96 33.15 14.47
C LYS A 113 28.09 34.38 13.58
N ALA A 114 27.83 34.23 12.28
CA ALA A 114 27.86 35.34 11.33
C ALA A 114 26.83 36.41 11.69
N GLN A 115 25.62 35.99 12.07
CA GLN A 115 24.54 36.89 12.45
C GLN A 115 24.83 37.61 13.77
N ALA A 116 25.34 36.91 14.78
CA ALA A 116 25.79 37.52 16.02
C ALA A 116 26.89 38.57 15.79
N ALA A 117 27.86 38.29 14.92
CA ALA A 117 28.92 39.24 14.57
C ALA A 117 28.37 40.49 13.84
N ALA A 118 27.39 40.29 12.95
CA ALA A 118 26.72 41.39 12.25
C ALA A 118 25.92 42.26 13.22
N ASP A 119 25.21 41.67 14.18
CA ASP A 119 24.40 42.40 15.16
C ASP A 119 25.26 43.18 16.14
N VAL A 120 26.37 42.59 16.63
CA VAL A 120 27.34 43.30 17.48
C VAL A 120 27.94 44.49 16.74
N THR A 121 28.39 44.31 15.49
CA THR A 121 28.97 45.40 14.69
C THR A 121 27.94 46.50 14.40
N ARG A 122 26.69 46.12 14.10
CA ARG A 122 25.61 47.10 13.90
C ARG A 122 25.36 47.91 15.18
N GLY A 123 25.36 47.25 16.34
CA GLY A 123 25.20 47.91 17.63
C GLY A 123 26.32 48.90 17.94
N THR A 124 27.58 48.50 17.76
CA THR A 124 28.75 49.37 18.02
C THR A 124 28.86 50.53 17.03
N ALA A 125 28.63 50.28 15.75
CA ALA A 125 28.62 51.32 14.73
C ALA A 125 27.48 52.33 14.96
N GLY A 126 26.28 51.85 15.31
CA GLY A 126 25.15 52.69 15.68
C GLY A 126 25.42 53.55 16.92
N ALA A 127 26.02 52.98 17.96
CA ALA A 127 26.41 53.71 19.16
C ALA A 127 27.48 54.79 18.88
N THR A 128 28.43 54.49 17.99
CA THR A 128 29.50 55.42 17.58
C THR A 128 28.92 56.59 16.79
N LEU A 129 28.00 56.32 15.86
CA LEU A 129 27.28 57.35 15.13
C LEU A 129 26.43 58.23 16.06
N ALA A 130 25.70 57.63 17.00
CA ALA A 130 24.90 58.37 17.97
C ALA A 130 25.77 59.32 18.82
N LYS A 131 26.96 58.85 19.25
CA LYS A 131 27.92 59.68 19.98
C LYS A 131 28.45 60.84 19.14
N ALA A 132 28.82 60.60 17.88
CA ALA A 132 29.29 61.64 16.96
C ALA A 132 28.20 62.69 16.68
N GLN A 133 26.96 62.24 16.48
CA GLN A 133 25.80 63.14 16.28
C GLN A 133 25.52 64.00 17.52
N ALA A 134 25.62 63.45 18.73
CA ALA A 134 25.48 64.23 19.95
C ALA A 134 26.60 65.27 20.10
N GLY A 135 27.84 64.93 19.70
CA GLY A 135 28.96 65.86 19.65
C GLY A 135 28.74 67.01 18.67
N LEU A 136 28.24 66.70 17.47
CA LEU A 136 27.88 67.70 16.46
C LEU A 136 26.78 68.64 16.95
N ALA A 137 25.70 68.10 17.56
CA ALA A 137 24.63 68.91 18.12
C ALA A 137 25.16 69.90 19.17
N LYS A 138 26.02 69.44 20.08
CA LYS A 138 26.68 70.30 21.07
C LYS A 138 27.54 71.39 20.40
N ALA A 139 28.35 71.03 19.40
CA ALA A 139 29.20 72.00 18.70
C ALA A 139 28.38 73.06 17.96
N GLN A 140 27.24 72.66 17.37
CA GLN A 140 26.30 73.57 16.71
C GLN A 140 25.65 74.53 17.70
N ASP A 141 25.24 74.05 18.88
CA ASP A 141 24.70 74.89 19.95
C ASP A 141 25.73 75.91 20.47
N ASP A 142 26.97 75.47 20.69
CA ASP A 142 28.09 76.32 21.12
C ASP A 142 28.42 77.40 20.06
N ALA A 143 28.44 77.03 18.77
CA ALA A 143 28.62 77.98 17.66
C ALA A 143 27.46 78.96 17.51
N ALA A 144 26.22 78.50 17.69
CA ALA A 144 25.04 79.37 17.66
C ALA A 144 25.07 80.41 18.79
N LEU A 145 25.54 80.03 19.99
CA LEU A 145 25.75 80.96 21.10
C LEU A 145 26.86 81.97 20.76
N ALA A 146 28.02 81.50 20.30
CA ALA A 146 29.16 82.35 19.92
C ALA A 146 28.75 83.37 18.84
N LYS A 147 27.94 82.95 17.86
CA LYS A 147 27.42 83.82 16.81
C LYS A 147 26.53 84.93 17.35
N LYS A 148 25.62 84.63 18.28
CA LYS A 148 24.76 85.64 18.94
C LYS A 148 25.59 86.64 19.74
N VAL A 149 26.61 86.16 20.46
CA VAL A 149 27.52 87.04 21.22
C VAL A 149 28.31 87.95 20.29
N TYR A 150 28.88 87.42 19.21
CA TYR A 150 29.59 88.20 18.19
C TYR A 150 28.68 89.25 17.56
N GLN A 151 27.47 88.91 17.14
CA GLN A 151 26.50 89.86 16.54
C GLN A 151 26.17 91.02 17.49
N ARG A 152 25.99 90.73 18.78
CA ARG A 152 25.76 91.76 19.80
C ARG A 152 26.98 92.68 19.96
N ILE A 153 28.19 92.11 20.00
CA ILE A 153 29.44 92.88 20.12
C ILE A 153 29.73 93.69 18.86
N ASP A 154 29.51 93.15 17.65
CA ASP A 154 29.65 93.88 16.37
C ASP A 154 28.74 95.12 16.33
N THR A 155 27.48 94.95 16.75
CA THR A 155 26.53 96.08 16.82
C THR A 155 27.01 97.17 17.78
N LEU A 156 27.48 96.79 18.97
CA LEU A 156 27.96 97.72 19.99
C LEU A 156 29.32 98.36 19.61
N HIS A 157 30.19 97.62 18.92
CA HIS A 157 31.47 98.12 18.42
C HIS A 157 31.28 99.19 17.33
N ARG A 158 30.34 98.97 16.39
CA ARG A 158 29.95 99.98 15.39
C ARG A 158 29.38 101.26 16.02
N GLN A 159 28.81 101.15 17.21
CA GLN A 159 28.32 102.28 18.01
C GLN A 159 29.41 102.94 18.88
N GLY A 160 30.65 102.44 18.83
CA GLY A 160 31.79 102.95 19.60
C GLY A 160 31.80 102.55 21.08
N ALA A 161 30.91 101.64 21.51
CA ALA A 161 30.70 101.28 22.92
C ALA A 161 31.60 100.13 23.43
N VAL A 162 32.40 99.49 22.57
CA VAL A 162 33.22 98.32 22.91
C VAL A 162 34.64 98.44 22.31
N PRO A 163 35.71 98.19 23.09
CA PRO A 163 37.09 98.21 22.60
C PRO A 163 37.37 97.15 21.51
N GLU A 164 38.29 97.45 20.59
CA GLU A 164 38.67 96.57 19.47
C GLU A 164 39.15 95.18 19.92
N GLN A 165 39.89 95.10 21.03
CA GLN A 165 40.30 93.83 21.64
C GLN A 165 39.13 92.90 21.98
N GLN A 166 38.00 93.44 22.47
CA GLN A 166 36.83 92.63 22.82
C GLN A 166 36.07 92.15 21.56
N TYR A 167 36.11 92.94 20.49
CA TYR A 167 35.57 92.55 19.18
C TYR A 167 36.38 91.39 18.58
N ASP A 168 37.71 91.51 18.55
CA ASP A 168 38.60 90.47 18.06
C ASP A 168 38.49 89.18 18.87
N GLU A 169 38.34 89.27 20.19
CA GLU A 169 38.11 88.10 21.05
C GLU A 169 36.78 87.40 20.71
N ALA A 170 35.69 88.16 20.50
CA ALA A 170 34.40 87.59 20.11
C ALA A 170 34.46 86.95 18.72
N LYS A 171 35.18 87.56 17.78
CA LYS A 171 35.41 87.01 16.44
C LYS A 171 36.21 85.71 16.49
N ASN A 172 37.34 85.70 17.19
CA ASN A 172 38.17 84.50 17.36
C ASN A 172 37.40 83.35 18.03
N LYS A 173 36.52 83.66 19.00
CA LYS A 173 35.64 82.65 19.62
C LYS A 173 34.63 82.07 18.63
N LEU A 174 34.03 82.90 17.77
CA LEU A 174 33.13 82.40 16.72
C LEU A 174 33.87 81.53 15.71
N ASP A 175 35.04 81.97 15.24
CA ASP A 175 35.84 81.22 14.28
C ASP A 175 36.29 79.87 14.88
N ALA A 176 36.70 79.86 16.16
CA ALA A 176 37.00 78.62 16.88
C ALA A 176 35.78 77.69 17.03
N ALA A 177 34.59 78.24 17.30
CA ALA A 177 33.37 77.45 17.41
C ALA A 177 32.92 76.88 16.05
N ASN A 178 33.05 77.64 14.96
CA ASN A 178 32.80 77.14 13.61
C ASN A 178 33.78 76.04 13.21
N ALA A 179 35.06 76.18 13.56
CA ALA A 179 36.05 75.11 13.36
C ALA A 179 35.70 73.84 14.16
N ALA A 180 35.14 74.00 15.36
CA ALA A 180 34.66 72.87 16.17
C ALA A 180 33.44 72.18 15.55
N VAL A 181 32.53 72.92 14.90
CA VAL A 181 31.42 72.32 14.12
C VAL A 181 31.96 71.51 12.95
N GLN A 182 32.90 72.06 12.18
CA GLN A 182 33.50 71.34 11.04
C GLN A 182 34.16 70.03 11.49
N ALA A 183 34.94 70.06 12.58
CA ALA A 183 35.53 68.86 13.15
C ALA A 183 34.47 67.82 13.57
N ALA A 184 33.35 68.26 14.17
CA ALA A 184 32.28 67.35 14.55
C ALA A 184 31.49 66.80 13.35
N GLU A 185 31.38 67.54 12.24
CA GLU A 185 30.83 67.05 10.98
C GLU A 185 31.70 65.96 10.36
N ASP A 186 33.02 66.17 10.38
CA ASP A 186 34.00 65.18 9.91
C ASP A 186 33.94 63.90 10.77
N ASP A 187 33.78 64.03 12.09
CA ASP A 187 33.57 62.89 13.00
C ASP A 187 32.29 62.10 12.68
N VAL A 188 31.20 62.80 12.34
CA VAL A 188 29.95 62.15 11.90
C VAL A 188 30.14 61.45 10.54
N ALA A 189 30.87 62.07 9.62
CA ALA A 189 31.18 61.45 8.32
C ALA A 189 32.02 60.19 8.49
N ALA A 190 33.04 60.22 9.35
CA ALA A 190 33.85 59.06 9.70
C ALA A 190 33.02 57.95 10.36
N ALA A 191 32.13 58.29 11.30
CA ALA A 191 31.24 57.33 11.95
C ALA A 191 30.25 56.70 10.95
N ARG A 192 29.73 57.47 9.99
CA ARG A 192 28.89 56.94 8.90
C ARG A 192 29.65 56.02 7.97
N ALA A 193 30.91 56.31 7.64
CA ALA A 193 31.74 55.41 6.85
C ALA A 193 31.92 54.04 7.54
N GLY A 194 31.99 54.03 8.88
CA GLY A 194 32.01 52.81 9.68
C GLY A 194 30.75 51.92 9.53
N LEU A 195 29.61 52.47 9.12
CA LEU A 195 28.41 51.66 8.83
C LEU A 195 28.60 50.76 7.60
N GLY A 196 29.47 51.11 6.65
CA GLY A 196 29.79 50.25 5.52
C GLY A 196 30.42 48.92 5.95
N GLN A 197 31.00 48.85 7.16
CA GLN A 197 31.49 47.61 7.74
C GLN A 197 30.33 46.64 8.08
N VAL A 198 29.13 47.16 8.38
CA VAL A 198 27.93 46.34 8.63
C VAL A 198 27.51 45.59 7.37
N ASP A 199 27.61 46.23 6.20
CA ASP A 199 27.25 45.62 4.92
C ASP A 199 28.14 44.41 4.60
N VAL A 200 29.43 44.47 4.96
CA VAL A 200 30.38 43.35 4.82
C VAL A 200 29.96 42.16 5.69
N TYR A 201 29.56 42.40 6.94
CA TYR A 201 29.07 41.33 7.81
C TYR A 201 27.72 40.78 7.35
N GLN A 202 26.84 41.62 6.79
CA GLN A 202 25.58 41.17 6.20
C GLN A 202 25.80 40.28 4.98
N ALA A 203 26.81 40.58 4.15
CA ALA A 203 27.21 39.69 3.06
C ALA A 203 27.67 38.31 3.59
N GLY A 204 28.41 38.28 4.71
CA GLY A 204 28.78 37.03 5.39
C GLY A 204 27.58 36.23 5.92
N VAL A 205 26.53 36.91 6.40
CA VAL A 205 25.27 36.25 6.79
C VAL A 205 24.57 35.63 5.57
N ALA A 206 24.54 36.34 4.44
CA ALA A 206 23.97 35.82 3.21
C ALA A 206 24.72 34.57 2.73
N GLU A 207 26.05 34.58 2.75
CA GLU A 207 26.89 33.42 2.42
C GLU A 207 26.62 32.24 3.36
N ALA A 208 26.55 32.46 4.66
CA ALA A 208 26.24 31.40 5.62
C ALA A 208 24.82 30.84 5.44
N SER A 209 23.85 31.69 5.07
CA SER A 209 22.49 31.24 4.74
C SER A 209 22.46 30.36 3.47
N ALA A 210 23.27 30.70 2.46
CA ALA A 210 23.43 29.91 1.25
C ALA A 210 24.11 28.56 1.54
N ALA A 211 25.13 28.55 2.39
CA ALA A 211 25.78 27.32 2.86
C ALA A 211 24.80 26.40 3.61
N LYS A 212 23.95 26.97 4.49
CA LYS A 212 22.88 26.23 5.16
C LYS A 212 21.87 25.63 4.16
N ALA A 213 21.46 26.41 3.16
CA ALA A 213 20.56 25.93 2.11
C ALA A 213 21.18 24.78 1.29
N ALA A 214 22.48 24.89 0.96
CA ALA A 214 23.22 23.81 0.30
C ALA A 214 23.27 22.54 1.17
N SER A 215 23.62 22.66 2.45
CA SER A 215 23.61 21.51 3.38
C SER A 215 22.22 20.89 3.57
N GLN A 216 21.16 21.70 3.47
CA GLN A 216 19.79 21.20 3.49
C GLN A 216 19.47 20.37 2.24
N ALA A 217 19.95 20.79 1.07
CA ALA A 217 19.84 20.02 -0.16
C ALA A 217 20.62 18.69 -0.06
N ASP A 218 21.81 18.71 0.54
CA ASP A 218 22.63 17.50 0.76
C ASP A 218 21.92 16.48 1.66
N ILE A 219 21.26 16.92 2.73
CA ILE A 219 20.44 16.04 3.58
C ILE A 219 19.27 15.45 2.80
N ASN A 220 18.61 16.24 1.97
CA ASN A 220 17.49 15.75 1.17
C ASN A 220 17.96 14.69 0.17
N ALA A 221 19.12 14.90 -0.48
CA ALA A 221 19.73 13.92 -1.36
C ALA A 221 20.14 12.64 -0.61
N ALA A 222 20.76 12.77 0.56
CA ALA A 222 21.15 11.63 1.39
C ALA A 222 19.93 10.85 1.90
N ARG A 223 18.84 11.54 2.27
CA ARG A 223 17.57 10.91 2.64
C ARG A 223 16.94 10.16 1.48
N ALA A 224 16.98 10.71 0.26
CA ALA A 224 16.49 10.02 -0.93
C ALA A 224 17.30 8.73 -1.19
N ALA A 225 18.63 8.79 -1.06
CA ALA A 225 19.48 7.61 -1.18
C ALA A 225 19.20 6.55 -0.08
N TYR A 226 18.95 6.98 1.16
CA TYR A 226 18.53 6.09 2.25
C TYR A 226 17.21 5.38 1.91
N ASN A 227 16.20 6.13 1.46
CA ASN A 227 14.90 5.57 1.09
C ASN A 227 15.01 4.58 -0.08
N GLN A 228 15.87 4.88 -1.07
CA GLN A 228 16.13 3.98 -2.18
C GLN A 228 16.79 2.67 -1.71
N ALA A 229 17.81 2.75 -0.86
CA ALA A 229 18.45 1.57 -0.29
C ALA A 229 17.48 0.75 0.58
N GLN A 230 16.59 1.43 1.32
CA GLN A 230 15.56 0.78 2.12
C GLN A 230 14.55 0.05 1.23
N ALA A 231 14.09 0.67 0.14
CA ALA A 231 13.19 0.03 -0.81
C ALA A 231 13.83 -1.21 -1.46
N GLN A 232 15.12 -1.14 -1.80
CA GLN A 232 15.85 -2.28 -2.34
C GLN A 232 15.93 -3.45 -1.34
N LEU A 233 16.18 -3.15 -0.06
CA LEU A 233 16.18 -4.15 1.00
C LEU A 233 14.80 -4.79 1.16
N GLN A 234 13.73 -3.98 1.15
CA GLN A 234 12.35 -4.47 1.26
C GLN A 234 11.95 -5.37 0.08
N GLU A 235 12.38 -5.04 -1.15
CA GLU A 235 12.16 -5.89 -2.32
C GLU A 235 12.84 -7.27 -2.15
N ILE A 236 14.09 -7.28 -1.70
CA ILE A 236 14.83 -8.53 -1.45
C ILE A 236 14.18 -9.33 -0.33
N GLU A 237 13.72 -8.69 0.74
CA GLU A 237 13.00 -9.36 1.82
C GLU A 237 11.66 -9.95 1.37
N ALA A 238 10.93 -9.24 0.50
CA ALA A 238 9.71 -9.75 -0.11
C ALA A 238 10.00 -10.99 -0.98
N ASN A 239 11.05 -10.93 -1.80
CA ASN A 239 11.50 -12.07 -2.60
C ASN A 239 11.95 -13.24 -1.73
N LEU A 240 12.62 -12.96 -0.62
CA LEU A 240 13.02 -13.98 0.35
C LEU A 240 11.81 -14.63 1.05
N ALA A 241 10.73 -13.87 1.28
CA ALA A 241 9.48 -14.47 1.75
C ALA A 241 8.86 -15.41 0.70
N GLN A 242 9.03 -15.12 -0.60
CA GLN A 242 8.55 -15.98 -1.68
C GLN A 242 9.39 -17.27 -1.88
N THR A 243 10.54 -17.43 -1.22
CA THR A 243 11.28 -18.71 -1.26
C THR A 243 10.56 -19.83 -0.52
N LYS A 244 9.69 -19.47 0.43
CA LYS A 244 8.84 -20.39 1.17
C LYS A 244 7.48 -20.46 0.50
N VAL A 245 7.26 -21.53 -0.24
CA VAL A 245 6.00 -21.79 -0.93
C VAL A 245 5.02 -22.39 0.08
N VAL A 246 3.92 -21.67 0.35
CA VAL A 246 2.89 -22.06 1.32
C VAL A 246 1.56 -22.36 0.63
N ALA A 247 0.72 -23.17 1.28
CA ALA A 247 -0.62 -23.47 0.79
C ALA A 247 -1.56 -22.26 0.91
N PRO A 248 -2.21 -21.79 -0.18
CA PRO A 248 -3.15 -20.68 -0.12
C PRO A 248 -4.51 -21.06 0.49
N VAL A 249 -4.86 -22.36 0.46
CA VAL A 249 -6.11 -22.94 0.99
C VAL A 249 -5.82 -24.26 1.70
N SER A 250 -6.76 -24.73 2.51
CA SER A 250 -6.68 -26.08 3.10
C SER A 250 -7.25 -27.10 2.12
N GLY A 251 -6.56 -28.22 1.90
CA GLY A 251 -6.94 -29.15 0.84
C GLY A 251 -6.08 -30.40 0.79
N VAL A 252 -6.21 -31.16 -0.30
CA VAL A 252 -5.35 -32.31 -0.61
C VAL A 252 -4.48 -31.96 -1.81
N ILE A 253 -3.22 -32.41 -1.80
CA ILE A 253 -2.31 -32.24 -2.93
C ILE A 253 -2.65 -33.28 -3.99
N THR A 254 -3.18 -32.81 -5.12
CA THR A 254 -3.65 -33.64 -6.24
C THR A 254 -2.51 -34.03 -7.16
N SER A 255 -1.65 -33.07 -7.50
CA SER A 255 -0.42 -33.34 -8.25
C SER A 255 0.75 -32.53 -7.70
N ARG A 256 1.94 -33.13 -7.79
CA ARG A 256 3.21 -32.45 -7.56
C ARG A 256 3.96 -32.35 -8.87
N ASN A 257 4.22 -31.13 -9.29
CA ASN A 257 4.77 -30.82 -10.60
C ASN A 257 6.26 -30.42 -10.53
N VAL A 258 6.94 -30.71 -9.40
CA VAL A 258 8.35 -30.42 -9.18
C VAL A 258 9.01 -31.45 -8.26
N GLU A 259 10.28 -31.77 -8.53
CA GLU A 259 11.09 -32.63 -7.66
C GLU A 259 12.17 -31.86 -6.88
N ALA A 260 12.59 -32.41 -5.74
CA ALA A 260 13.69 -31.82 -4.97
C ALA A 260 14.99 -31.87 -5.78
N GLY A 261 15.67 -30.74 -5.89
CA GLY A 261 16.87 -30.55 -6.71
C GLY A 261 16.59 -29.95 -8.10
N GLU A 262 15.32 -29.92 -8.53
CA GLU A 262 14.91 -29.29 -9.78
C GLU A 262 14.93 -27.76 -9.69
N VAL A 263 15.16 -27.09 -10.82
CA VAL A 263 15.13 -25.62 -10.92
C VAL A 263 13.77 -25.19 -11.45
N ALA A 264 12.97 -24.57 -10.58
CA ALA A 264 11.69 -24.01 -10.96
C ALA A 264 11.88 -22.63 -11.63
N ALA A 265 11.16 -22.40 -12.73
CA ALA A 265 11.06 -21.10 -13.36
C ALA A 265 10.02 -20.21 -12.66
N ALA A 266 10.12 -18.89 -12.81
CA ALA A 266 9.09 -17.98 -12.34
C ALA A 266 7.75 -18.26 -13.04
N GLY A 267 6.67 -18.36 -12.27
CA GLY A 267 5.33 -18.70 -12.73
C GLY A 267 5.06 -20.21 -12.86
N ALA A 268 6.07 -21.08 -12.68
CA ALA A 268 5.86 -22.52 -12.74
C ALA A 268 4.91 -22.99 -11.64
N SER A 269 3.91 -23.81 -12.00
CA SER A 269 3.05 -24.51 -11.04
C SER A 269 3.86 -25.62 -10.38
N LEU A 270 3.97 -25.59 -9.05
CA LEU A 270 4.72 -26.58 -8.29
C LEU A 270 3.80 -27.65 -7.70
N PHE A 271 2.57 -27.26 -7.34
CA PHE A 271 1.57 -28.15 -6.75
C PHE A 271 0.18 -27.75 -7.24
N THR A 272 -0.68 -28.72 -7.46
CA THR A 272 -2.12 -28.51 -7.64
C THR A 272 -2.83 -29.01 -6.38
N LEU A 273 -3.58 -28.12 -5.72
CA LEU A 273 -4.33 -28.43 -4.50
C LEU A 273 -5.81 -28.49 -4.86
N THR A 274 -6.49 -29.53 -4.40
CA THR A 274 -7.96 -29.55 -4.40
C THR A 274 -8.46 -29.13 -3.02
N GLU A 275 -9.30 -28.09 -2.99
CA GLU A 275 -9.89 -27.56 -1.76
C GLU A 275 -10.82 -28.60 -1.11
N ASN A 276 -10.74 -28.74 0.20
CA ASN A 276 -11.60 -29.66 0.94
C ASN A 276 -12.88 -28.96 1.41
N GLY A 277 -14.03 -29.58 1.17
CA GLY A 277 -15.32 -29.19 1.76
C GLY A 277 -16.26 -28.37 0.87
N HIS A 278 -15.87 -28.09 -0.38
CA HIS A 278 -16.68 -27.35 -1.36
C HIS A 278 -16.76 -28.11 -2.68
N ASN A 279 -17.38 -29.30 -2.63
CA ASN A 279 -17.52 -30.15 -3.81
C ASN A 279 -18.90 -29.95 -4.42
N TRP A 280 -18.99 -29.94 -5.75
CA TRP A 280 -20.25 -29.79 -6.45
C TRP A 280 -20.37 -30.79 -7.59
N VAL A 281 -21.58 -31.05 -8.04
CA VAL A 281 -21.86 -31.87 -9.23
C VAL A 281 -22.48 -30.97 -10.27
N ASP A 282 -21.90 -30.94 -11.46
CA ASP A 282 -22.51 -30.31 -12.62
C ASP A 282 -23.30 -31.38 -13.37
N VAL A 283 -24.62 -31.19 -13.43
CA VAL A 283 -25.57 -32.17 -13.95
C VAL A 283 -26.28 -31.60 -15.17
N LYS A 284 -26.30 -32.37 -16.26
CA LYS A 284 -26.96 -31.97 -17.52
C LYS A 284 -28.46 -32.28 -17.46
N VAL A 285 -29.28 -31.25 -17.36
CA VAL A 285 -30.75 -31.37 -17.30
C VAL A 285 -31.36 -30.92 -18.63
N PRO A 286 -32.20 -31.74 -19.29
CA PRO A 286 -32.95 -31.34 -20.49
C PRO A 286 -33.85 -30.12 -20.23
N GLU A 287 -33.99 -29.24 -21.23
CA GLU A 287 -34.85 -28.05 -21.18
C GLU A 287 -36.28 -28.36 -20.72
N THR A 288 -36.82 -29.50 -21.16
CA THR A 288 -38.18 -29.96 -20.81
C THR A 288 -38.38 -30.20 -19.31
N ALA A 289 -37.31 -30.48 -18.56
CA ALA A 289 -37.34 -30.71 -17.12
C ALA A 289 -36.86 -29.49 -16.30
N LEU A 290 -36.17 -28.53 -16.93
CA LEU A 290 -35.60 -27.36 -16.27
C LEU A 290 -36.65 -26.52 -15.52
N GLY A 291 -37.87 -26.40 -16.06
CA GLY A 291 -38.95 -25.61 -15.45
C GLY A 291 -39.41 -26.10 -14.07
N LYS A 292 -39.03 -27.31 -13.66
CA LYS A 292 -39.36 -27.89 -12.35
C LYS A 292 -38.26 -27.68 -11.30
N ILE A 293 -37.05 -27.29 -11.73
CA ILE A 293 -35.88 -27.11 -10.86
C ILE A 293 -35.77 -25.65 -10.45
N LYS A 294 -35.61 -25.40 -9.14
CA LYS A 294 -35.44 -24.05 -8.59
C LYS A 294 -34.07 -23.89 -7.96
N LEU A 295 -33.57 -22.65 -7.98
CA LEU A 295 -32.40 -22.27 -7.19
C LEU A 295 -32.67 -22.50 -5.69
N HIS A 296 -31.66 -22.95 -4.94
CA HIS A 296 -31.72 -23.33 -3.53
C HIS A 296 -32.61 -24.54 -3.21
N GLN A 297 -32.99 -25.31 -4.24
CA GLN A 297 -33.73 -26.55 -4.03
C GLN A 297 -32.82 -27.61 -3.40
N LYS A 298 -33.27 -28.23 -2.32
CA LYS A 298 -32.61 -29.40 -1.74
C LYS A 298 -32.90 -30.63 -2.59
N VAL A 299 -31.85 -31.32 -2.99
CA VAL A 299 -31.91 -32.51 -3.84
C VAL A 299 -31.26 -33.69 -3.15
N THR A 300 -31.66 -34.90 -3.54
CA THR A 300 -31.05 -36.12 -3.02
C THR A 300 -29.95 -36.55 -3.98
N VAL A 301 -28.74 -36.71 -3.47
CA VAL A 301 -27.58 -37.17 -4.23
C VAL A 301 -27.22 -38.59 -3.81
N THR A 302 -27.12 -39.49 -4.77
CA THR A 302 -26.71 -40.88 -4.60
C THR A 302 -25.55 -41.19 -5.54
N GLY A 303 -24.79 -42.24 -5.29
CA GLY A 303 -23.73 -42.64 -6.21
C GLY A 303 -23.22 -44.04 -5.91
N ASP A 304 -22.61 -44.63 -6.94
CA ASP A 304 -22.15 -46.02 -6.90
C ASP A 304 -21.06 -46.25 -5.85
N ALA A 305 -20.28 -45.20 -5.54
CA ALA A 305 -19.25 -45.25 -4.50
C ALA A 305 -19.83 -45.44 -3.08
N PHE A 306 -21.13 -45.15 -2.88
CA PHE A 306 -21.79 -45.21 -1.58
C PHE A 306 -23.15 -45.93 -1.65
N PRO A 307 -23.17 -47.25 -1.91
CA PRO A 307 -24.42 -47.98 -2.12
C PRO A 307 -25.33 -47.88 -0.90
N GLY A 308 -26.58 -47.43 -1.13
CA GLY A 308 -27.62 -47.29 -0.11
C GLY A 308 -27.56 -46.03 0.77
N ARG A 309 -26.52 -45.19 0.63
CA ARG A 309 -26.44 -43.89 1.33
C ARG A 309 -27.04 -42.79 0.48
N ARG A 310 -27.85 -41.93 1.10
CA ARG A 310 -28.44 -40.74 0.48
C ARG A 310 -27.80 -39.50 1.07
N PHE A 311 -27.21 -38.68 0.23
CA PHE A 311 -26.64 -37.40 0.60
C PHE A 311 -27.60 -36.28 0.24
N THR A 312 -27.48 -35.15 0.92
CA THR A 312 -28.22 -33.94 0.59
C THR A 312 -27.29 -33.01 -0.17
N GLY A 313 -27.81 -32.37 -1.22
CA GLY A 313 -27.14 -31.28 -1.90
C GLY A 313 -28.12 -30.14 -2.17
N GLU A 314 -27.59 -28.98 -2.54
CA GLU A 314 -28.35 -27.77 -2.83
C GLU A 314 -28.05 -27.25 -4.23
N VAL A 315 -29.10 -26.90 -4.99
CA VAL A 315 -28.94 -26.26 -6.30
C VAL A 315 -28.43 -24.83 -6.13
N THR A 316 -27.15 -24.60 -6.41
CA THR A 316 -26.50 -23.28 -6.21
C THR A 316 -26.35 -22.48 -7.49
N ALA A 317 -26.38 -23.11 -8.67
CA ALA A 317 -26.40 -22.40 -9.94
C ALA A 317 -27.16 -23.17 -11.02
N ILE A 318 -27.83 -22.41 -11.89
CA ILE A 318 -28.43 -22.91 -13.14
C ILE A 318 -27.79 -22.09 -14.26
N ASN A 319 -26.93 -22.72 -15.07
CA ASN A 319 -26.21 -22.01 -16.12
C ASN A 319 -27.21 -21.58 -17.21
N LYS A 320 -27.26 -20.27 -17.49
CA LYS A 320 -28.22 -19.70 -18.46
C LYS A 320 -27.79 -19.88 -19.93
N LYS A 321 -26.58 -20.42 -20.15
CA LYS A 321 -26.09 -20.80 -21.48
C LYS A 321 -26.30 -22.31 -21.66
N GLY A 322 -27.17 -22.69 -22.58
CA GLY A 322 -27.33 -24.09 -22.95
C GLY A 322 -26.05 -24.63 -23.60
N ASP A 323 -25.63 -25.82 -23.19
CA ASP A 323 -24.50 -26.53 -23.76
C ASP A 323 -25.01 -27.82 -24.41
N PHE A 324 -24.58 -28.12 -25.64
CA PHE A 324 -25.06 -29.29 -26.36
C PHE A 324 -24.48 -30.54 -25.69
N ALA A 325 -25.34 -31.41 -25.12
CA ALA A 325 -24.87 -32.63 -24.46
C ALA A 325 -24.25 -33.65 -25.43
N THR A 326 -24.49 -33.53 -26.74
CA THR A 326 -23.90 -34.37 -27.80
C THR A 326 -24.11 -33.72 -29.17
N TYR A 327 -23.04 -33.53 -29.98
CA TYR A 327 -23.18 -33.37 -31.43
C TYR A 327 -23.63 -34.70 -32.02
N ARG A 328 -24.92 -34.86 -32.34
CA ARG A 328 -25.34 -35.85 -33.33
C ARG A 328 -25.79 -35.11 -34.57
N ALA A 329 -25.13 -35.41 -35.69
CA ALA A 329 -25.57 -34.93 -36.99
C ALA A 329 -27.05 -35.29 -37.18
N THR A 330 -27.84 -34.28 -37.52
CA THR A 330 -29.26 -34.38 -37.86
C THR A 330 -29.45 -35.47 -38.90
N ASN A 331 -30.02 -36.62 -38.50
CA ASN A 331 -30.58 -37.56 -39.46
C ASN A 331 -31.93 -37.01 -39.92
N ASP A 332 -32.29 -37.24 -41.20
CA ASP A 332 -33.49 -36.80 -41.93
C ASP A 332 -34.86 -37.29 -41.35
N ARG A 333 -35.03 -37.37 -40.02
CA ARG A 333 -36.26 -37.81 -39.35
C ARG A 333 -36.89 -36.79 -38.39
N GLY A 334 -36.39 -35.55 -38.34
CA GLY A 334 -37.12 -34.45 -37.68
C GLY A 334 -37.15 -34.50 -36.15
N ASP A 335 -36.21 -35.17 -35.50
CA ASP A 335 -36.05 -35.09 -34.05
C ASP A 335 -35.31 -33.79 -33.68
N LYS A 336 -35.90 -33.01 -32.77
CA LYS A 336 -35.30 -31.77 -32.24
C LYS A 336 -34.12 -32.11 -31.34
N ASP A 337 -33.03 -31.36 -31.47
CA ASP A 337 -31.89 -31.44 -30.57
C ASP A 337 -32.34 -31.27 -29.11
N ILE A 338 -31.95 -32.21 -28.24
CA ILE A 338 -32.20 -32.09 -26.81
C ILE A 338 -31.21 -31.07 -26.26
N ILE A 339 -31.69 -29.85 -26.03
CA ILE A 339 -30.93 -28.81 -25.34
C ILE A 339 -30.90 -29.17 -23.86
N ALA A 340 -29.69 -29.25 -23.30
CA ALA A 340 -29.47 -29.44 -21.88
C ALA A 340 -28.83 -28.20 -21.27
N PHE A 341 -29.14 -27.96 -20.00
CA PHE A 341 -28.58 -26.90 -19.19
C PHE A 341 -27.80 -27.53 -18.04
N ASP A 342 -26.63 -26.97 -17.76
CA ASP A 342 -25.83 -27.40 -16.60
C ASP A 342 -26.44 -26.82 -15.33
N VAL A 343 -26.89 -27.71 -14.45
CA VAL A 343 -27.37 -27.38 -13.11
C VAL A 343 -26.29 -27.81 -12.12
N ARG A 344 -25.78 -26.85 -11.36
CA ARG A 344 -24.78 -27.07 -10.32
C ARG A 344 -25.46 -27.37 -8.99
N VAL A 345 -25.04 -28.46 -8.38
CA VAL A 345 -25.51 -28.91 -7.07
C VAL A 345 -24.31 -29.00 -6.13
N GLU A 346 -24.26 -28.16 -5.10
CA GLU A 346 -23.24 -28.24 -4.06
C GLU A 346 -23.55 -29.40 -3.10
N LEU A 347 -22.52 -30.11 -2.66
CA LEU A 347 -22.62 -31.30 -1.82
C LEU A 347 -22.29 -30.94 -0.37
N ASP A 348 -23.18 -31.30 0.55
CA ASP A 348 -23.01 -30.97 1.97
C ASP A 348 -21.98 -31.87 2.69
N ASP A 349 -21.58 -33.01 2.08
CA ASP A 349 -20.75 -34.04 2.73
C ASP A 349 -19.36 -34.14 2.07
N PRO A 350 -18.26 -34.01 2.84
CA PRO A 350 -16.89 -34.10 2.33
C PRO A 350 -16.48 -35.52 1.89
N ALA A 351 -17.34 -36.54 2.08
CA ALA A 351 -17.09 -37.90 1.61
C ALA A 351 -16.99 -38.01 0.08
N TRP A 352 -17.64 -37.11 -0.66
CA TRP A 352 -17.59 -37.09 -2.11
C TRP A 352 -16.22 -36.62 -2.60
N TRP A 353 -15.53 -37.43 -3.40
CA TRP A 353 -14.26 -37.02 -4.00
C TRP A 353 -14.47 -36.51 -5.43
N PRO A 354 -13.64 -35.56 -5.89
CA PRO A 354 -13.62 -35.14 -7.28
C PRO A 354 -13.43 -36.35 -8.21
N GLY A 355 -14.16 -36.36 -9.33
CA GLY A 355 -14.16 -37.45 -10.31
C GLY A 355 -15.11 -38.61 -10.00
N MET A 356 -15.75 -38.65 -8.83
CA MET A 356 -16.81 -39.63 -8.55
C MET A 356 -18.07 -39.33 -9.37
N THR A 357 -18.78 -40.38 -9.79
CA THR A 357 -20.10 -40.25 -10.42
C THR A 357 -21.17 -40.06 -9.34
N ALA A 358 -21.97 -39.01 -9.50
CA ALA A 358 -23.10 -38.71 -8.63
C ALA A 358 -24.40 -38.64 -9.46
N GLU A 359 -25.44 -39.27 -8.97
CA GLU A 359 -26.79 -39.19 -9.47
C GLU A 359 -27.59 -38.24 -8.59
N VAL A 360 -28.19 -37.22 -9.20
CA VAL A 360 -28.99 -36.23 -8.51
C VAL A 360 -30.46 -36.44 -8.85
N ALA A 361 -31.27 -36.68 -7.82
CA ALA A 361 -32.72 -36.75 -7.92
C ALA A 361 -33.36 -35.43 -7.49
N PHE A 362 -34.02 -34.76 -8.44
CA PHE A 362 -34.74 -33.51 -8.24
C PHE A 362 -36.19 -33.75 -7.76
#